data_AF-A0A842PH48-F1
#
_entry.id   AF-A0A842PH48-F1
#
_cell.length_a   1.000
_cell.length_b   1.000
_cell.length_c   1.000
_cell.angle_alpha   90.00
_cell.angle_beta   90.00
_cell.angle_gamma   90.00
#
_symmetry.space_group_name_H-M   'P 1'
#
loop_
_entity.id
_entity.type
_entity.pdbx_description
1 polymer ?
#
loop_
_entity_poly.entity_id
_entity_poly.type
_entity_poly.pdbx_seq_one_letter_code
_entity_poly.pdbx_strand_id
1 'polypeptide(L)'
;MAVLMVIGNPNIPWIPSSMLEPVRVLTSTIVIEISYAVWGSMHQHALFALGVVLFVIVAILNAITTAVISTKTTRLHEISTEKKKRKNKST
;
A
#
# COMPACT_ATOMS: atom_id res chain seq x y z
N MET A 1 -12.69 -4.26 4.90
CA MET A 1 -14.15 -4.21 4.69
C MET A 1 -14.65 -2.86 4.18
N ALA A 2 -14.16 -1.71 4.67
CA ALA A 2 -14.60 -0.39 4.19
C ALA A 2 -14.34 -0.13 2.69
N VAL A 3 -13.13 -0.41 2.19
CA VAL A 3 -12.77 -0.15 0.78
C VAL A 3 -13.61 -0.99 -0.19
N LEU A 4 -13.90 -2.25 0.13
CA LEU A 4 -14.78 -3.08 -0.69
C LEU A 4 -16.20 -2.51 -0.79
N MET A 5 -16.75 -1.99 0.31
CA MET A 5 -18.10 -1.41 0.31
C MET A 5 -18.19 -0.13 -0.53
N VAL A 6 -17.11 0.65 -0.61
CA VAL A 6 -17.04 1.84 -1.46
C VAL A 6 -16.97 1.49 -2.95
N ILE A 7 -16.24 0.41 -3.28
CA ILE A 7 -16.00 0.01 -4.66
C ILE A 7 -17.12 -0.92 -5.19
N GLY A 8 -17.93 -1.53 -4.31
CA GLY A 8 -19.15 -2.26 -4.66
C GLY A 8 -19.02 -3.78 -4.80
N ASN A 9 -17.80 -4.34 -4.70
CA ASN A 9 -17.48 -5.79 -4.77
C ASN A 9 -18.23 -6.59 -5.87
N PRO A 10 -17.69 -6.68 -7.09
CA PRO A 10 -18.35 -7.41 -8.18
C PRO A 10 -18.40 -8.91 -7.89
N ASN A 11 -19.59 -9.52 -8.06
CA ASN A 11 -19.80 -10.97 -7.87
C ASN A 11 -19.18 -11.82 -8.99
N ILE A 12 -18.83 -11.23 -10.13
CA ILE A 12 -18.29 -11.92 -11.30
C ILE A 12 -16.92 -11.28 -11.64
N PRO A 13 -15.83 -12.05 -11.76
CA PRO A 13 -14.55 -11.50 -12.21
C PRO A 13 -14.64 -11.08 -13.68
N TRP A 14 -14.61 -9.78 -13.96
CA TRP A 14 -14.52 -9.25 -15.32
C TRP A 14 -13.46 -8.13 -15.40
N ILE A 15 -12.93 -7.89 -16.60
CA ILE A 15 -12.01 -6.77 -16.83
C ILE A 15 -12.83 -5.49 -16.95
N PRO A 16 -12.70 -4.51 -16.03
CA PRO A 16 -13.51 -3.31 -16.07
C PRO A 16 -13.29 -2.56 -17.39
N SER A 17 -14.38 -2.25 -18.10
CA SER A 17 -14.37 -1.48 -19.35
C SER A 17 -14.54 0.02 -19.13
N SER A 18 -14.99 0.42 -17.93
CA SER A 18 -15.27 1.81 -17.57
C SER A 18 -14.72 2.16 -16.19
N MET A 19 -14.41 3.44 -15.96
CA MET A 19 -13.85 3.93 -14.69
C MET A 19 -14.81 3.83 -13.50
N LEU A 20 -16.11 3.72 -13.76
CA LEU A 20 -17.16 3.65 -12.72
C LEU A 20 -17.63 2.22 -12.44
N GLU A 21 -16.95 1.23 -13.02
CA GLU A 21 -17.30 -0.18 -12.80
C GLU A 21 -16.71 -0.70 -11.48
N PRO A 22 -17.47 -1.53 -10.74
CA PRO A 22 -17.02 -2.10 -9.49
C PRO A 22 -15.86 -3.08 -9.71
N VAL A 23 -14.82 -2.97 -8.90
CA VAL A 23 -13.64 -3.86 -8.94
C VAL A 23 -13.44 -4.59 -7.62
N ARG A 24 -12.88 -5.80 -7.69
CA ARG A 24 -12.55 -6.58 -6.50
C ARG A 24 -11.14 -6.25 -6.01
N VAL A 25 -11.02 -5.84 -4.76
CA VAL A 25 -9.72 -5.50 -4.17
C VAL A 25 -8.95 -6.77 -3.82
N LEU A 26 -7.67 -6.83 -4.21
CA LEU A 26 -6.78 -7.97 -3.93
C LEU A 26 -6.71 -8.32 -2.44
N THR A 27 -6.56 -7.32 -1.57
CA THR A 27 -6.51 -7.51 -0.10
C THR A 27 -7.72 -8.26 0.43
N SER A 28 -8.91 -7.92 -0.06
CA SER A 28 -10.14 -8.48 0.47
C SER A 28 -10.47 -9.83 -0.16
N THR A 29 -10.02 -10.06 -1.40
CA THR A 29 -10.05 -11.39 -2.02
C THR A 29 -9.27 -12.38 -1.18
N ILE A 30 -8.04 -12.02 -0.77
CA ILE A 30 -7.21 -12.89 0.07
C ILE A 30 -7.91 -13.19 1.40
N VAL A 31 -8.44 -12.16 2.07
CA VAL A 31 -9.10 -12.34 3.39
C VAL A 31 -10.35 -13.22 3.31
N ILE A 32 -11.16 -13.09 2.26
CA ILE A 32 -12.40 -13.86 2.11
C ILE A 32 -12.12 -15.30 1.71
N GLU A 33 -11.15 -15.52 0.81
CA GLU A 33 -10.90 -16.83 0.21
C GLU A 33 -9.97 -17.69 1.07
N ILE A 34 -9.11 -17.10 1.91
CA ILE A 34 -8.14 -17.87 2.71
C ILE A 34 -8.81 -18.77 3.75
N SER A 35 -10.02 -18.44 4.22
CA SER A 35 -10.78 -19.32 5.11
C SER A 35 -11.34 -20.56 4.42
N TYR A 36 -11.51 -20.50 3.09
CA TYR A 36 -11.99 -21.62 2.27
C TYR A 36 -10.85 -22.40 1.62
N ALA A 37 -9.62 -21.90 1.71
CA ALA A 37 -8.45 -22.52 1.11
C ALA A 37 -8.00 -23.77 1.90
N VAL A 38 -8.00 -24.92 1.21
CA VAL A 38 -7.44 -26.16 1.77
C VAL A 38 -5.91 -26.11 1.69
N TRP A 39 -5.26 -26.56 2.75
CA TRP A 39 -3.80 -26.66 2.82
C TRP A 39 -3.24 -27.59 1.73
N GLY A 40 -2.22 -27.13 1.01
CA GLY A 40 -1.61 -27.86 -0.10
C GLY A 40 -2.44 -27.87 -1.40
N SER A 41 -3.56 -27.14 -1.46
CA SER A 41 -4.36 -27.01 -2.67
C SER A 41 -3.79 -25.96 -3.63
N MET A 42 -4.09 -26.11 -4.92
CA MET A 42 -3.76 -25.10 -5.94
C MET A 42 -4.35 -23.71 -5.58
N HIS A 43 -5.52 -23.68 -4.92
CA HIS A 43 -6.16 -22.44 -4.49
C HIS A 43 -5.34 -21.71 -3.41
N GLN A 44 -4.77 -22.43 -2.43
CA GLN A 44 -3.88 -21.84 -1.44
C GLN A 44 -2.61 -21.24 -2.09
N HIS A 45 -2.03 -21.95 -3.07
CA HIS A 45 -0.88 -21.44 -3.82
C HIS A 45 -1.21 -20.18 -4.63
N ALA A 46 -2.41 -20.13 -5.24
CA ALA A 46 -2.88 -18.94 -5.95
C ALA A 46 -3.08 -17.74 -5.01
N LEU A 47 -3.69 -17.95 -3.83
CA LEU A 47 -3.83 -16.90 -2.82
C LEU A 47 -2.49 -16.40 -2.29
N PHE A 48 -1.52 -17.31 -2.11
CA PHE A 48 -0.17 -16.93 -1.72
C PHE A 48 0.52 -16.07 -2.79
N ALA A 49 0.42 -16.46 -4.07
CA ALA A 49 0.95 -15.68 -5.18
C ALA A 49 0.32 -14.27 -5.26
N LEU A 50 -1.00 -14.17 -5.06
CA LEU A 50 -1.69 -12.87 -4.94
C LEU A 50 -1.15 -12.03 -3.78
N GLY A 51 -0.85 -12.67 -2.64
CA GLY A 51 -0.21 -12.01 -1.49
C GLY A 51 1.18 -11.45 -1.81
N VAL A 52 2.00 -12.19 -2.58
CA VAL A 52 3.32 -11.71 -3.04
C VAL A 52 3.18 -10.49 -3.96
N VAL A 53 2.27 -10.54 -4.93
CA VAL A 53 2.01 -9.40 -5.82
C VAL A 53 1.56 -8.17 -5.03
N LEU A 54 0.63 -8.37 -4.09
CA LEU A 54 0.15 -7.30 -3.22
C LEU A 54 1.29 -6.70 -2.36
N PHE A 55 2.15 -7.54 -1.81
CA PHE A 55 3.32 -7.10 -1.04
C PHE A 55 4.24 -6.23 -1.88
N VAL A 56 4.53 -6.62 -3.13
CA VAL A 56 5.37 -5.84 -4.05
C VAL A 56 4.75 -4.47 -4.33
N ILE A 57 3.43 -4.40 -4.57
CA ILE A 57 2.74 -3.11 -4.81
C ILE A 57 2.87 -2.20 -3.58
N VAL A 58 2.61 -2.72 -2.39
CA VAL A 58 2.71 -1.93 -1.14
C VAL A 58 4.15 -1.54 -0.85
N ALA A 59 5.11 -2.43 -1.09
CA ALA A 59 6.53 -2.15 -0.91
C ALA A 59 7.00 -1.03 -1.84
N ILE A 60 6.59 -1.04 -3.11
CA ILE A 60 6.89 0.03 -4.07
C ILE A 60 6.25 1.35 -3.62
N LEU A 61 4.97 1.34 -3.26
CA LEU A 61 4.27 2.55 -2.79
C LEU A 61 4.92 3.13 -1.53
N ASN A 62 5.29 2.27 -0.58
CA ASN A 62 6.00 2.68 0.63
C ASN A 62 7.40 3.19 0.30
N ALA A 63 8.15 2.53 -0.59
CA ALA A 63 9.48 2.99 -1.00
C ALA A 63 9.43 4.36 -1.68
N ILE A 64 8.46 4.59 -2.58
CA ILE A 64 8.23 5.89 -3.20
C ILE A 64 7.90 6.93 -2.14
N THR A 65 6.98 6.61 -1.22
CA THR A 65 6.59 7.52 -0.14
C THR A 65 7.78 7.89 0.74
N THR A 66 8.60 6.91 1.13
CA THR A 66 9.83 7.13 1.89
C THR A 66 10.83 7.98 1.12
N ALA A 67 11.06 7.73 -0.17
CA ALA A 67 11.98 8.51 -1.00
C ALA A 67 11.52 9.98 -1.19
N VAL A 68 10.22 10.20 -1.38
CA VAL A 68 9.64 11.55 -1.50
C VAL A 68 9.75 12.31 -0.18
N ILE A 69 9.53 11.65 0.96
CA ILE A 69 9.57 12.27 2.29
C ILE A 69 11.02 12.52 2.75
N SER A 70 11.95 11.58 2.53
CA SER A 70 13.35 11.71 2.95
C SER A 70 14.02 12.93 2.32
N THR A 71 13.56 13.35 1.14
CA THR A 71 14.04 14.56 0.45
C THR A 71 13.70 15.86 1.22
N LYS A 72 12.63 15.87 2.03
CA LYS A 72 12.22 17.05 2.83
C LYS A 72 12.88 17.09 4.21
N THR A 73 13.13 15.94 4.83
CA THR A 73 13.68 15.85 6.19
C THR A 73 15.12 16.36 6.28
N THR A 74 15.94 16.14 5.25
CA THR A 74 17.33 16.64 5.20
C THR A 74 17.40 18.18 5.26
N ARG A 75 16.45 18.89 4.66
CA ARG A 75 16.42 20.37 4.67
C ARG A 75 15.97 20.96 6.01
N LEU A 76 15.18 20.24 6.80
CA LEU A 76 14.76 20.70 8.13
C LEU A 76 15.85 20.52 9.18
N HIS A 77 16.69 19.48 9.05
CA HIS A 77 17.87 19.31 9.89
C HIS A 77 18.91 20.41 9.64
N GLU A 78 19.11 20.84 8.39
CA GLU A 78 20.04 21.91 8.03
C GLU A 78 19.56 23.29 8.53
N ILE A 79 18.25 23.60 8.42
CA ILE A 79 17.69 24.87 8.92
C ILE A 79 17.66 24.92 10.46
N SER A 80 17.43 23.79 11.14
CA SER A 80 17.42 23.71 12.61
C SER A 80 18.82 23.86 13.21
N THR A 81 19.84 23.31 12.54
CA THR A 81 21.25 23.42 12.95
C THR A 81 21.82 24.82 12.72
N GLU A 82 21.47 25.50 11.61
CA GLU A 82 21.84 26.90 11.36
C GLU A 82 21.23 27.86 12.39
N LYS A 83 19.93 27.71 12.72
CA LYS A 83 19.27 28.52 13.76
C LYS A 83 19.90 28.33 15.15
N LYS A 84 20.27 27.09 15.52
CA LYS A 84 20.95 26.82 16.79
C LYS A 84 22.35 27.45 16.84
N LYS A 85 23.08 27.44 15.72
CA LYS A 85 24.41 28.04 15.61
C LYS A 85 24.36 29.58 15.71
N ARG A 86 23.34 30.22 15.12
CA ARG A 86 23.13 31.68 15.26
C ARG A 86 22.77 32.09 16.68
N LYS A 87 21.95 31.29 17.39
CA LYS A 87 21.57 31.57 18.78
C LYS A 87 22.77 31.49 19.76
N ASN A 88 23.71 30.59 19.51
CA ASN A 88 24.88 30.39 20.38
C ASN A 88 26.04 31.40 20.14
N LYS A 89 25.93 32.26 19.12
CA LYS A 89 26.94 33.29 18.79
C LYS A 89 26.54 34.69 19.30
N SER A 90 25.33 34.84 19.82
CA SER A 90 24.77 36.13 20.29
C SER A 90 24.79 36.27 21.82
N THR A 91 25.45 35.34 22.53
CA THR A 91 25.72 35.34 23.98
C THR A 91 27.22 35.30 24.18
#